data_AF-A0A3P7DNT2-F1
#
_entry.id   AF-A0A3P7DNT2-F1
#
_cell.length_a   1.000
_cell.length_b   1.000
_cell.length_c   1.000
_cell.angle_alpha   90.00
_cell.angle_beta   90.00
_cell.angle_gamma   90.00
#
_symmetry.space_group_name_H-M   'P 1'
#
loop_
_entity.id
_entity.type
_entity.pdbx_description
1 polymer ?
#
loop_
_entity_poly.entity_id
_entity_poly.type
_entity_poly.pdbx_seq_one_letter_code
_entity_poly.pdbx_strand_id
1 'polypeptide(L)'
;MQKSNDLLINCLAGCNKTNERKIIELGLLPWREICLNLPGKMLQAQFPCWRQNIDNLTSNCRKQSYELRERIKFLTVNESPSVLQRICLSLDKFADCSVRNYGHLCGQSSENVRFVYIINYLQLFDI
;
A
#
# COMPACT_ATOMS: atom_id res chain seq x y z
N MET A 1 -3.52 4.28 15.70
CA MET A 1 -3.25 4.72 14.32
C MET A 1 -3.96 6.03 13.97
N GLN A 2 -5.30 6.10 13.99
CA GLN A 2 -6.03 7.32 13.59
C GLN A 2 -5.57 8.59 14.32
N LYS A 3 -5.47 8.54 15.66
CA LYS A 3 -4.97 9.64 16.48
C LYS A 3 -3.55 10.08 16.11
N SER A 4 -2.67 9.14 15.76
CA SER A 4 -1.30 9.43 15.33
C SER A 4 -1.25 10.05 13.93
N ASN A 5 -2.09 9.59 13.01
CA ASN A 5 -2.20 10.17 11.67
C ASN A 5 -2.77 11.58 11.72
N ASP A 6 -3.78 11.83 12.56
CA ASP A 6 -4.35 13.18 12.72
C ASP A 6 -3.33 14.14 13.36
N LEU A 7 -2.52 13.67 14.32
CA LEU A 7 -1.40 14.45 14.86
C LEU A 7 -0.37 14.79 13.78
N LEU A 8 -0.01 13.84 12.91
CA LEU A 8 0.92 14.08 11.81
C LEU A 8 0.32 15.04 10.77
N ILE A 9 -0.96 14.90 10.40
CA ILE A 9 -1.65 15.84 9.50
C ILE A 9 -1.63 17.25 10.08
N ASN A 10 -1.90 17.40 11.38
CA ASN A 10 -1.85 18.70 12.06
C ASN A 10 -0.43 19.27 12.09
N CYS A 11 0.58 18.42 12.30
CA CYS A 11 1.99 18.84 12.20
C CYS A 11 2.33 19.35 10.79
N LEU A 12 1.95 18.59 9.76
CA LEU A 12 2.17 18.96 8.35
C LEU A 12 1.44 20.26 7.97
N ALA A 13 0.30 20.56 8.61
CA ALA A 13 -0.43 21.81 8.39
C ALA A 13 0.41 23.06 8.71
N GLY A 14 1.32 22.97 9.67
CA GLY A 14 2.27 24.04 10.01
C GLY A 14 3.49 24.13 9.09
N CYS A 15 3.72 23.14 8.22
CA CYS A 15 4.82 23.15 7.26
C CYS A 15 4.44 23.91 5.97
N ASN A 16 5.46 24.44 5.27
CA ASN A 16 5.27 25.02 3.94
C ASN A 16 4.63 24.03 2.97
N LYS A 17 3.87 24.53 1.99
CA LYS A 17 3.24 23.72 0.95
C LYS A 17 4.29 23.28 -0.07
N THR A 18 4.95 22.16 0.18
CA THR A 18 5.94 21.55 -0.72
C THR A 18 5.43 20.24 -1.31
N ASN A 19 6.13 19.73 -2.34
CA ASN A 19 5.79 18.44 -2.95
C ASN A 19 5.99 17.28 -1.97
N GLU A 20 7.04 17.33 -1.13
CA GLU A 20 7.34 16.34 -0.10
C GLU A 20 6.21 16.26 0.92
N ARG A 21 5.71 17.42 1.38
CA ARG A 21 4.53 17.48 2.26
C ARG A 21 3.34 16.78 1.62
N LYS A 22 3.06 17.08 0.34
CA LYS A 22 1.95 16.48 -0.40
C LYS A 22 2.11 14.96 -0.55
N ILE A 23 3.33 14.47 -0.79
CA ILE A 23 3.63 13.04 -0.85
C ILE A 23 3.36 12.36 0.50
N ILE A 24 3.78 12.96 1.61
CA ILE A 24 3.50 12.42 2.95
C ILE A 24 1.99 12.40 3.21
N GLU A 25 1.27 13.49 2.92
CA GLU A 25 -0.19 13.55 3.08
C GLU A 25 -0.91 12.46 2.27
N LEU A 26 -0.52 12.26 1.00
CA LEU A 26 -1.05 11.19 0.16
C LEU A 26 -0.74 9.80 0.73
N GLY A 27 0.45 9.60 1.29
CA GLY A 27 0.85 8.35 1.95
C GLY A 27 0.04 8.01 3.20
N LEU A 28 -0.63 8.97 3.82
CA LEU A 28 -1.49 8.76 4.99
C LEU A 28 -2.93 8.34 4.64
N LEU A 29 -3.39 8.61 3.42
CA LEU A 29 -4.76 8.29 3.00
C LEU A 29 -5.10 6.80 3.12
N PRO A 30 -4.24 5.85 2.70
CA PRO A 30 -4.54 4.43 2.79
C PRO A 30 -4.72 3.96 4.23
N TRP A 31 -3.91 4.47 5.16
CA TRP A 31 -4.08 4.18 6.59
C TRP A 31 -5.41 4.69 7.14
N ARG A 32 -5.83 5.89 6.72
CA ARG A 32 -7.13 6.43 7.12
C ARG A 32 -8.26 5.57 6.55
N GLU A 33 -8.17 5.13 5.29
CA GLU A 33 -9.15 4.19 4.72
C GLU A 33 -9.18 2.86 5.47
N ILE A 34 -8.04 2.26 5.81
CA ILE A 34 -7.98 1.03 6.60
C ILE A 34 -8.72 1.22 7.94
N CYS A 35 -8.44 2.31 8.65
CA CYS A 35 -9.11 2.61 9.92
C CYS A 35 -10.62 2.79 9.78
N LEU A 36 -11.10 3.41 8.69
CA LEU A 36 -12.53 3.59 8.44
C LEU A 36 -13.24 2.29 8.07
N ASN A 37 -12.55 1.36 7.41
CA ASN A 37 -13.12 0.08 7.00
C ASN A 37 -12.95 -1.03 8.05
N LEU A 38 -12.11 -0.84 9.07
CA LEU A 38 -11.87 -1.76 10.18
C LEU A 38 -13.13 -2.10 11.01
N PRO A 39 -14.00 -1.14 11.37
CA PRO A 39 -15.26 -1.43 12.07
C PRO A 39 -16.30 -2.07 11.15
N GLY A 40 -16.15 -1.94 9.83
CA GLY A 40 -17.00 -2.59 8.85
C GLY A 40 -16.61 -4.06 8.71
N LYS A 41 -17.59 -4.97 8.76
CA LYS A 41 -17.42 -6.44 8.62
C LYS A 41 -16.49 -6.84 7.46
N MET A 42 -16.33 -5.98 6.46
CA MET A 42 -15.54 -6.20 5.27
C MET A 42 -14.08 -6.55 5.58
N LEU A 43 -13.34 -5.71 6.31
CA LEU A 43 -11.92 -5.96 6.60
C LEU A 43 -11.76 -7.10 7.61
N GLN A 44 -12.60 -7.10 8.66
CA GLN A 44 -12.58 -8.16 9.68
C GLN A 44 -12.86 -9.54 9.09
N ALA A 45 -13.73 -9.65 8.08
CA ALA A 45 -14.00 -10.91 7.41
C ALA A 45 -12.78 -11.49 6.68
N GLN A 46 -11.78 -10.66 6.35
CA GLN A 46 -10.55 -11.13 5.72
C GLN A 46 -9.50 -11.62 6.73
N PHE A 47 -9.56 -11.19 8.00
CA PHE A 47 -8.55 -11.51 9.01
C PHE A 47 -8.31 -13.01 9.24
N PRO A 48 -9.31 -13.91 9.19
CA PRO A 48 -9.05 -15.35 9.26
C PRO A 48 -8.14 -15.83 8.12
N CYS A 49 -8.41 -15.40 6.88
CA CYS A 49 -7.59 -15.78 5.75
C CYS A 49 -6.18 -15.19 5.85
N TRP A 50 -6.07 -13.90 6.22
CA TRP A 50 -4.77 -13.25 6.42
C TRP A 50 -3.94 -14.01 7.45
N ARG A 51 -4.51 -14.34 8.62
CA ARG A 51 -3.79 -15.11 9.64
C ARG A 51 -3.31 -16.48 9.15
N GLN A 52 -4.08 -17.13 8.29
CA GLN A 52 -3.71 -18.44 7.75
C GLN A 52 -2.66 -18.36 6.64
N ASN A 53 -2.60 -17.25 5.89
CA ASN A 53 -1.83 -17.16 4.66
C ASN A 53 -0.82 -16.01 4.63
N ILE A 54 -0.54 -15.33 5.75
CA ILE A 54 0.28 -14.10 5.77
C ILE A 54 1.66 -14.30 5.13
N ASP A 55 2.30 -15.44 5.40
CA ASP A 55 3.62 -15.75 4.84
C ASP A 55 3.56 -15.94 3.31
N ASN A 56 2.52 -16.58 2.79
CA ASN A 56 2.32 -16.74 1.34
C ASN A 56 1.89 -15.43 0.69
N LEU A 57 1.08 -14.64 1.39
CA LEU A 57 0.64 -13.33 0.93
C LEU A 57 1.85 -12.39 0.75
N THR A 58 2.79 -12.37 1.70
CA THR A 58 3.99 -11.52 1.62
C THR A 58 5.06 -12.08 0.69
N SER A 59 5.31 -13.39 0.70
CA SER A 59 6.43 -13.98 -0.05
C SER A 59 6.19 -14.14 -1.55
N ASN A 60 4.96 -14.43 -1.99
CA ASN A 60 4.69 -14.75 -3.40
C ASN A 60 4.91 -13.56 -4.35
N CYS A 61 4.78 -12.33 -3.85
CA CYS A 61 5.00 -11.10 -4.62
C CYS A 61 6.30 -10.38 -4.24
N ARG A 62 7.22 -11.08 -3.56
CA ARG A 62 8.48 -10.50 -3.06
C ARG A 62 9.35 -9.91 -4.16
N LYS A 63 9.40 -10.55 -5.33
CA LYS A 63 10.17 -10.03 -6.47
C LYS A 63 9.64 -8.68 -6.94
N GLN A 64 8.33 -8.57 -7.12
CA GLN A 64 7.66 -7.35 -7.58
C GLN A 64 7.78 -6.25 -6.52
N SER A 65 7.62 -6.60 -5.23
CA SER A 65 7.84 -5.68 -4.10
C SER A 65 9.28 -5.14 -4.09
N TYR A 66 10.27 -6.01 -4.25
CA TYR A 66 11.68 -5.62 -4.30
C TYR A 66 11.98 -4.70 -5.49
N GLU A 67 11.52 -5.04 -6.69
CA GLU A 67 11.69 -4.19 -7.88
C GLU A 67 11.06 -2.82 -7.70
N LEU A 68 9.86 -2.75 -7.09
CA LEU A 68 9.20 -1.48 -6.79
C LEU A 68 10.00 -0.65 -5.79
N ARG A 69 10.46 -1.26 -4.69
CA ARG A 69 11.27 -0.58 -3.65
C ARG A 69 12.57 -0.03 -4.21
N GLU A 70 13.28 -0.80 -5.03
CA GLU A 70 14.52 -0.34 -5.67
C GLU A 70 14.28 0.83 -6.64
N ARG A 71 13.16 0.82 -7.37
CA ARG A 71 12.81 1.94 -8.26
C ARG A 71 12.43 3.20 -7.49
N ILE A 72 11.66 3.06 -6.40
CA ILE A 72 11.34 4.19 -5.52
C ILE A 72 12.63 4.77 -4.92
N LYS A 73 13.56 3.91 -4.47
CA LYS A 73 14.88 4.34 -3.99
C LYS A 73 15.69 5.04 -5.09
N PHE A 74 15.61 4.58 -6.33
CA PHE A 74 16.28 5.25 -7.45
C PHE A 74 15.67 6.62 -7.76
N LEU A 75 14.36 6.81 -7.57
CA LEU A 75 13.73 8.12 -7.74
C LEU A 75 14.30 9.16 -6.78
N THR A 76 14.65 8.79 -5.55
CA THR A 76 15.19 9.74 -4.56
C THR A 76 16.57 10.29 -4.93
N VAL A 77 17.25 9.69 -5.91
CA VAL A 77 18.54 10.18 -6.43
C VAL A 77 18.43 10.69 -7.87
N ASN A 78 17.36 10.35 -8.59
CA ASN A 78 17.17 10.71 -9.99
C ASN A 78 15.69 10.98 -10.29
N GLU A 79 15.28 12.20 -9.98
CA GLU A 79 13.93 12.72 -10.17
C GLU A 79 13.66 13.02 -11.65
N SER A 80 13.40 11.98 -12.45
CA SER A 80 12.98 12.15 -13.85
C SER A 80 11.60 11.55 -14.13
N PRO A 81 10.83 12.13 -15.06
CA PRO A 81 9.56 11.56 -15.51
C PRO A 81 9.68 10.11 -15.98
N SER A 82 10.81 9.74 -16.61
CA SER A 82 11.08 8.37 -17.05
C SER A 82 11.23 7.38 -15.89
N VAL A 83 11.71 7.84 -14.74
CA VAL A 83 11.84 7.02 -13.52
C VAL A 83 10.48 6.86 -12.86
N LEU A 84 9.70 7.95 -12.78
CA LEU A 84 8.31 7.90 -12.31
C LEU A 84 7.46 6.93 -13.14
N GLN A 85 7.55 6.98 -14.47
CA GLN A 85 6.81 6.07 -15.34
C GLN A 85 7.19 4.60 -15.07
N ARG A 86 8.48 4.33 -14.82
CA ARG A 86 8.96 3.00 -14.45
C ARG A 86 8.47 2.56 -13.07
N ILE A 87 8.32 3.47 -12.11
CA ILE A 87 7.69 3.19 -10.81
C ILE A 87 6.23 2.82 -11.02
N CYS A 88 5.47 3.57 -11.82
CA CYS A 88 4.07 3.25 -12.10
C CYS A 88 3.94 1.83 -12.68
N LEU A 89 4.77 1.48 -13.66
CA LEU A 89 4.76 0.13 -14.25
C LEU A 89 5.13 -0.97 -13.22
N SER A 90 6.06 -0.70 -12.31
CA SER A 90 6.39 -1.65 -11.23
C SER A 90 5.28 -1.74 -10.19
N LEU A 91 4.59 -0.64 -9.90
CA LEU A 91 3.43 -0.61 -9.02
C LEU A 91 2.29 -1.44 -9.60
N ASP A 92 2.01 -1.32 -10.90
CA ASP A 92 0.98 -2.11 -11.57
C ASP A 92 1.30 -3.61 -11.50
N LYS A 93 2.56 -4.00 -11.77
CA LYS A 93 3.00 -5.41 -11.65
C LYS A 93 2.89 -5.95 -10.23
N PHE A 94 3.23 -5.12 -9.25
CA PHE A 94 3.10 -5.50 -7.85
C PHE A 94 1.63 -5.66 -7.49
N ALA A 95 0.79 -4.67 -7.77
CA ALA A 95 -0.65 -4.71 -7.52
C ALA A 95 -1.32 -5.92 -8.17
N ASP A 96 -1.00 -6.21 -9.43
CA ASP A 96 -1.56 -7.34 -10.15
C ASP A 96 -1.12 -8.69 -9.56
N CYS A 97 0.15 -8.82 -9.12
CA CYS A 97 0.59 -9.99 -8.37
C CYS A 97 -0.19 -10.15 -7.07
N SER A 98 -0.29 -9.07 -6.30
CA SER A 98 -0.93 -9.03 -4.99
C SER A 98 -2.40 -9.41 -5.05
N VAL A 99 -3.14 -8.87 -6.02
CA VAL A 99 -4.56 -9.20 -6.27
C VAL A 99 -4.73 -10.65 -6.65
N ARG A 100 -3.92 -11.17 -7.58
CA ARG A 100 -4.02 -12.56 -8.02
C ARG A 100 -3.64 -13.52 -6.91
N ASN A 101 -2.58 -13.23 -6.18
CA ASN A 101 -2.14 -14.02 -5.03
C ASN A 101 -3.22 -14.05 -3.93
N TYR A 102 -3.81 -12.89 -3.64
CA TYR A 102 -4.92 -12.81 -2.72
C TYR A 102 -6.13 -13.61 -3.18
N GLY A 103 -6.54 -13.44 -4.44
CA GLY A 103 -7.64 -14.16 -5.04
C GLY A 103 -7.46 -15.67 -4.96
N HIS A 104 -6.22 -16.15 -5.14
CA HIS A 104 -5.86 -17.55 -5.05
C HIS A 104 -5.97 -18.10 -3.61
N LEU A 105 -5.51 -17.36 -2.61
CA LEU A 105 -5.44 -17.83 -1.22
C LEU A 105 -6.71 -17.56 -0.41
N CYS A 106 -7.38 -16.44 -0.69
CA CYS A 106 -8.49 -15.91 0.10
C CYS A 106 -9.81 -15.76 -0.69
N GLY A 107 -9.82 -16.07 -1.99
CA GLY A 107 -10.99 -15.98 -2.86
C GLY A 107 -11.18 -14.62 -3.51
N GLN A 108 -12.14 -14.54 -4.44
CA GLN A 108 -12.35 -13.39 -5.34
C GLN A 108 -12.92 -12.11 -4.70
N SER A 109 -12.98 -11.99 -3.37
CA SER A 109 -13.38 -10.73 -2.72
C SER A 109 -12.45 -9.54 -3.03
N SER A 110 -11.33 -9.79 -3.72
CA SER A 110 -10.38 -8.83 -4.26
C SER A 110 -10.91 -7.86 -5.31
N GLU A 111 -12.09 -8.08 -5.90
CA GLU A 111 -12.65 -7.18 -6.93
C GLU A 111 -13.01 -5.79 -6.40
N ASN A 112 -13.13 -5.61 -5.08
CA ASN A 112 -13.21 -4.28 -4.52
C ASN A 112 -11.84 -3.62 -4.56
N VAL A 113 -11.67 -2.65 -5.47
CA VAL A 113 -10.48 -1.80 -5.66
C VAL A 113 -9.84 -1.35 -4.34
N ARG A 114 -10.64 -1.14 -3.29
CA ARG A 114 -10.16 -0.84 -1.92
C ARG A 114 -9.27 -1.92 -1.30
N PHE A 115 -9.57 -3.19 -1.49
CA PHE A 115 -8.75 -4.29 -0.94
C PHE A 115 -7.38 -4.35 -1.60
N VAL A 116 -7.30 -4.05 -2.89
CA VAL A 116 -6.04 -4.02 -3.65
C VAL A 116 -5.06 -3.08 -2.97
N TYR A 117 -5.49 -1.85 -2.66
CA TYR A 117 -4.63 -0.89 -1.98
C TYR A 117 -4.20 -1.34 -0.58
N ILE A 118 -5.10 -1.93 0.20
CA ILE A 118 -4.78 -2.37 1.57
C ILE A 118 -3.80 -3.54 1.57
N ILE A 119 -4.04 -4.55 0.71
CA ILE A 119 -3.17 -5.71 0.56
C ILE A 119 -1.79 -5.29 0.04
N ASN A 120 -1.76 -4.41 -0.97
CA ASN A 120 -0.52 -3.87 -1.51
C ASN A 120 0.28 -3.14 -0.42
N TYR A 121 -0.38 -2.34 0.42
CA TYR A 121 0.30 -1.63 1.51
C TYR A 121 0.88 -2.61 2.53
N LEU A 122 0.12 -3.59 3.02
CA LEU A 122 0.62 -4.58 3.98
C LEU A 122 1.83 -5.36 3.43
N GLN A 123 1.75 -5.79 2.17
CA GLN A 123 2.84 -6.50 1.49
C GLN A 123 4.05 -5.63 1.14
N LEU A 124 3.88 -4.31 0.93
CA LEU A 124 5.00 -3.39 0.70
C LEU A 124 5.84 -3.18 1.96
N PHE A 125 5.24 -3.32 3.14
CA PHE A 125 5.90 -3.09 4.42
C PHE A 125 6.31 -4.37 5.16
N ASP A 126 6.09 -5.55 4.57
CA ASP A 126 6.34 -6.84 5.23
C ASP A 126 5.64 -6.93 6.61
N ILE A 127 4.39 -6.44 6.72
CA ILE A 127 3.55 -6.49 7.94
C ILE A 127 2.42 -7.50 7.76
#